data_AF-A0A3D3A498-F1
#
_entry.id   AF-A0A3D3A498-F1
#
_cell.length_a   1.000
_cell.length_b   1.000
_cell.length_c   1.000
_cell.angle_alpha   90.00
_cell.angle_beta   90.00
_cell.angle_gamma   90.00
#
_symmetry.space_group_name_H-M   'P 1'
#
loop_
_entity.id
_entity.type
_entity.pdbx_description
1 polymer ?
#
loop_
_entity_poly.entity_id
_entity_poly.type
_entity_poly.pdbx_seq_one_letter_code
_entity_poly.pdbx_strand_id
1 'polypeptide(L)'
;MNFLHDLNDAQREAAANVDGPMMVIAGAGSGKTRVLTYRIAHMMTQGVDPFSILALTFTNKAAREMKNRIGRLVGESEARNLWMGTFHSVFARILRIECERINYPRNFTIYDTQDSRSLLKDIIKGMGLDDKVYKPAGVQSRISSAKNNLIDARAYAEHAEIRSEDQQSGRPMLADIYAQYEIRCFRAGAMDFDDLLYKMNVLLRDFPDLLNKYQHRFRYILVDEYQ
;
A
#
# COMPACT_ATOMS: atom_id res chain seq x y z
N MET A 1 -14.39 27.42 13.87
CA MET A 1 -13.00 27.88 14.09
C MET A 1 -12.35 28.07 12.73
N ASN A 2 -11.75 29.22 12.42
CA ASN A 2 -11.11 29.43 11.12
C ASN A 2 -9.59 29.23 11.20
N PHE A 3 -9.17 27.98 11.37
CA PHE A 3 -7.75 27.61 11.42
C PHE A 3 -7.02 27.90 10.09
N LEU A 4 -7.73 28.07 8.97
CA LEU A 4 -7.11 28.42 7.68
C LEU A 4 -6.34 29.76 7.70
N HIS A 5 -6.59 30.62 8.68
CA HIS A 5 -5.80 31.84 8.87
C HIS A 5 -4.34 31.59 9.26
N ASP A 6 -4.01 30.41 9.80
CA ASP A 6 -2.63 30.05 10.15
C ASP A 6 -1.78 29.67 8.93
N LEU A 7 -2.39 29.62 7.73
CA LEU A 7 -1.75 29.30 6.46
C LEU A 7 -1.47 30.58 5.66
N ASN A 8 -0.35 30.56 4.92
CA ASN A 8 -0.09 31.56 3.89
C ASN A 8 -1.10 31.40 2.73
N ASP A 9 -1.15 32.37 1.81
CA ASP A 9 -2.20 32.41 0.78
C ASP A 9 -2.20 31.16 -0.12
N ALA A 10 -1.03 30.72 -0.59
CA ALA A 10 -0.92 29.51 -1.42
C ALA A 10 -1.32 28.23 -0.66
N GLN A 11 -0.91 28.09 0.61
CA GLN A 11 -1.30 26.96 1.46
C GLN A 11 -2.81 26.98 1.76
N ARG A 12 -3.38 28.17 1.98
CA ARG A 12 -4.80 28.37 2.24
C ARG A 12 -5.62 28.00 1.02
N GLU A 13 -5.21 28.44 -0.17
CA GLU A 13 -5.87 28.08 -1.43
C GLU A 13 -5.87 26.55 -1.63
N ALA A 14 -4.72 25.90 -1.45
CA ALA A 14 -4.61 24.45 -1.57
C ALA A 14 -5.45 23.68 -0.53
N ALA A 15 -5.55 24.20 0.70
CA ALA A 15 -6.35 23.60 1.77
C ALA A 15 -7.86 23.87 1.64
N ALA A 16 -8.25 24.98 1.01
CA ALA A 16 -9.65 25.37 0.83
C ALA A 16 -10.29 24.74 -0.41
N ASN A 17 -9.50 24.40 -1.42
CA ASN A 17 -9.98 23.61 -2.54
C ASN A 17 -10.37 22.22 -2.04
N VAL A 18 -11.59 21.76 -2.31
CA VAL A 18 -12.10 20.45 -1.87
C VAL A 18 -12.36 19.53 -3.07
N ASP A 19 -12.86 20.10 -4.16
CA ASP A 19 -13.37 19.34 -5.30
C ASP A 19 -12.36 19.23 -6.45
N GLY A 20 -12.45 18.11 -7.16
CA GLY A 20 -11.65 17.82 -8.34
C GLY A 20 -10.21 17.36 -8.04
N PRO A 21 -9.48 16.96 -9.08
CA PRO A 21 -8.09 16.54 -8.95
C PRO A 21 -7.20 17.74 -8.60
N MET A 22 -6.30 17.55 -7.64
CA MET A 22 -5.30 18.55 -7.25
C MET A 22 -3.94 17.89 -7.08
N MET A 23 -2.89 18.58 -7.52
CA MET A 23 -1.49 18.26 -7.21
C MET A 23 -0.84 19.44 -6.51
N VAL A 24 -0.26 19.19 -5.34
CA VAL A 24 0.50 20.21 -4.58
C VAL A 24 1.99 19.92 -4.73
N ILE A 25 2.67 20.68 -5.58
CA ILE A 25 4.11 20.59 -5.77
C ILE A 25 4.79 21.58 -4.83
N ALA A 26 5.60 21.08 -3.89
CA ALA A 26 6.31 21.97 -2.99
C ALA A 26 7.65 21.39 -2.51
N GLY A 27 8.62 22.29 -2.33
CA GLY A 27 9.98 21.96 -1.87
C GLY A 27 10.02 21.42 -0.43
N ALA A 28 11.18 20.95 0.00
CA ALA A 28 11.39 20.53 1.39
C ALA A 28 11.06 21.68 2.36
N GLY A 29 10.41 21.38 3.49
CA GLY A 29 10.06 22.37 4.51
C GLY A 29 8.92 23.33 4.18
N SER A 30 8.33 23.26 2.98
CA SER A 30 7.22 24.13 2.52
C SER A 30 5.88 23.91 3.22
N GLY A 31 5.78 22.89 4.09
CA GLY A 31 4.56 22.59 4.84
C GLY A 31 3.52 21.74 4.09
N LYS A 32 3.92 20.88 3.13
CA LYS A 32 3.02 19.93 2.42
C LYS A 32 2.07 19.18 3.35
N THR A 33 2.62 18.50 4.35
CA THR A 33 1.86 17.77 5.36
C THR A 33 0.93 18.70 6.17
N ARG A 34 1.32 19.97 6.39
CA ARG A 34 0.47 20.97 7.03
C ARG A 34 -0.73 21.32 6.14
N VAL A 35 -0.51 21.55 4.84
CA VAL A 35 -1.61 21.79 3.88
C VAL A 35 -2.58 20.61 3.86
N LEU A 36 -2.07 19.37 3.78
CA LEU A 36 -2.91 18.19 3.67
C LEU A 36 -3.78 17.97 4.92
N THR A 37 -3.21 18.17 6.11
CA THR A 37 -3.97 18.06 7.38
C THR A 37 -4.98 19.19 7.56
N TYR A 38 -4.66 20.42 7.15
CA TYR A 38 -5.60 21.53 7.18
C TYR A 38 -6.72 21.34 6.16
N ARG A 39 -6.43 20.77 4.98
CA ARG A 39 -7.45 20.41 3.99
C ARG A 39 -8.44 19.39 4.55
N ILE A 40 -7.95 18.33 5.19
CA ILE A 40 -8.82 17.33 5.84
C ILE A 40 -9.69 17.97 6.90
N ALA A 41 -9.09 18.77 7.78
CA ALA A 41 -9.85 19.50 8.79
C ALA A 41 -10.90 20.42 8.15
N HIS A 42 -10.55 21.14 7.08
CA HIS A 42 -11.46 22.03 6.36
C HIS A 42 -12.66 21.26 5.80
N MET A 43 -12.43 20.16 5.08
CA MET A 43 -13.49 19.29 4.55
C MET A 43 -14.45 18.85 5.66
N MET A 44 -13.93 18.41 6.80
CA MET A 44 -14.75 17.98 7.93
C MET A 44 -15.60 19.13 8.50
N THR A 45 -15.05 20.36 8.59
CA THR A 45 -15.82 21.53 9.01
C THR A 45 -16.90 21.97 8.01
N GLN A 46 -16.75 21.61 6.73
CA GLN A 46 -17.77 21.83 5.70
C GLN A 46 -18.85 20.72 5.68
N GLY A 47 -18.80 19.77 6.61
CA GLY A 47 -19.79 18.69 6.73
C GLY A 47 -19.46 17.44 5.90
N VAL A 48 -18.24 17.32 5.36
CA VAL A 48 -17.79 16.06 4.74
C VAL A 48 -17.69 14.97 5.80
N ASP A 49 -18.35 13.84 5.55
CA ASP A 49 -18.29 12.66 6.42
C ASP A 49 -16.83 12.14 6.50
N PRO A 50 -16.23 12.09 7.71
CA PRO A 50 -14.87 11.57 7.89
C PRO A 50 -14.67 10.14 7.37
N PHE A 51 -15.71 9.30 7.37
CA PHE A 51 -15.63 7.94 6.83
C PHE A 51 -15.43 7.92 5.31
N SER A 52 -15.71 9.04 4.63
CA SER A 52 -15.51 9.19 3.18
C SER A 52 -14.14 9.72 2.76
N ILE A 53 -13.28 10.04 3.75
CA ILE A 53 -11.93 10.58 3.52
C ILE A 53 -10.90 9.47 3.73
N LEU A 54 -10.11 9.22 2.68
CA LEU A 54 -8.95 8.33 2.69
C LEU A 54 -7.65 9.16 2.61
N ALA A 55 -6.81 9.06 3.63
CA ALA A 55 -5.52 9.74 3.71
C ALA A 55 -4.36 8.73 3.83
N LEU A 56 -3.51 8.68 2.82
CA LEU A 56 -2.41 7.73 2.69
C LEU A 56 -1.05 8.44 2.82
N THR A 57 -0.10 7.76 3.43
CA THR A 57 1.31 8.17 3.54
C THR A 57 2.22 6.94 3.51
N PHE A 58 3.53 7.13 3.60
CA PHE A 58 4.51 6.04 3.51
C PHE A 58 5.00 5.55 4.87
N THR A 59 5.00 6.41 5.90
CA THR A 59 5.55 6.03 7.22
C THR A 59 4.49 6.07 8.32
N ASN A 60 4.60 5.14 9.27
CA ASN A 60 3.75 5.12 10.46
C ASN A 60 3.90 6.39 11.30
N LYS A 61 5.09 6.98 11.29
CA LYS A 61 5.38 8.26 11.96
C LYS A 61 4.56 9.40 11.34
N ALA A 62 4.63 9.55 10.02
CA ALA A 62 3.86 10.58 9.30
C ALA A 62 2.35 10.39 9.52
N ALA A 63 1.85 9.15 9.43
CA ALA A 63 0.44 8.86 9.67
C ALA A 63 0.00 9.28 11.08
N ARG A 64 0.80 8.97 12.10
CA ARG A 64 0.51 9.36 13.50
C ARG A 64 0.57 10.87 13.69
N GLU A 65 1.58 11.53 13.14
CA GLU A 65 1.75 12.98 13.23
C GLU A 65 0.60 13.73 12.56
N MET A 66 0.22 13.32 11.36
CA MET A 66 -0.91 13.91 10.65
C MET A 66 -2.23 13.67 11.40
N LYS A 67 -2.47 12.46 11.94
CA LYS A 67 -3.67 12.15 12.73
C LYS A 67 -3.77 13.01 13.98
N ASN A 68 -2.66 13.16 14.71
CA ASN A 68 -2.59 14.03 15.88
C ASN A 68 -2.86 15.49 15.52
N ARG A 69 -2.33 15.96 14.38
CA ARG A 69 -2.55 17.33 13.91
C ARG A 69 -4.02 17.57 13.55
N ILE A 70 -4.65 16.65 12.84
CA ILE A 70 -6.08 16.75 12.52
C ILE A 70 -6.91 16.72 13.82
N GLY A 71 -6.61 15.81 14.75
CA GLY A 71 -7.29 15.73 16.05
C GLY A 71 -7.23 17.03 16.86
N ARG A 72 -6.15 17.80 16.77
CA ARG A 72 -6.07 19.14 17.39
C ARG A 72 -6.95 20.19 16.72
N LEU A 73 -7.26 20.03 15.43
CA LEU A 73 -8.05 20.98 14.65
C LEU A 73 -9.56 20.72 14.75
N VAL A 74 -9.98 19.45 14.75
CA VAL A 74 -11.40 19.04 14.67
C VAL A 74 -11.86 18.14 15.82
N GLY A 75 -10.97 17.82 16.76
CA GLY A 75 -11.23 16.91 17.88
C GLY A 75 -10.76 15.48 17.61
N GLU A 76 -10.26 14.82 18.65
CA GLU A 76 -9.72 13.45 18.54
C GLU A 76 -10.78 12.42 18.16
N SER A 77 -12.03 12.62 18.58
CA SER A 77 -13.12 11.69 18.25
C SER A 77 -13.38 11.64 16.76
N GLU A 78 -13.49 12.80 16.12
CA GLU A 78 -13.70 12.91 14.68
C GLU A 78 -12.50 12.40 13.88
N ALA A 79 -11.28 12.72 14.32
CA ALA A 79 -10.06 12.23 13.67
C ALA A 79 -9.90 10.70 13.71
N ARG A 80 -10.57 9.99 14.63
CA ARG A 80 -10.57 8.51 14.68
C ARG A 80 -11.43 7.87 13.59
N ASN A 81 -12.41 8.59 13.05
CA ASN A 81 -13.33 8.08 12.03
C ASN A 81 -12.71 8.10 10.62
N LEU A 82 -11.60 8.83 10.43
CA LEU A 82 -10.86 8.90 9.18
C LEU A 82 -10.22 7.55 8.81
N TRP A 83 -10.27 7.21 7.52
CA TRP A 83 -9.44 6.15 6.96
C TRP A 83 -8.06 6.70 6.67
N MET A 84 -7.14 6.48 7.61
CA MET A 84 -5.84 7.11 7.56
C MET A 84 -4.73 6.20 8.05
N GLY A 85 -3.63 6.14 7.30
CA GLY A 85 -2.49 5.30 7.63
C GLY A 85 -1.48 5.22 6.51
N THR A 86 -0.56 4.28 6.63
CA THR A 86 0.26 3.89 5.48
C THR A 86 -0.56 3.09 4.48
N PHE A 87 -0.14 3.04 3.21
CA PHE A 87 -0.73 2.15 2.20
C PHE A 87 -0.93 0.73 2.76
N HIS A 88 0.14 0.13 3.28
CA HIS A 88 0.12 -1.20 3.87
C HIS A 88 -0.85 -1.34 5.05
N SER A 89 -0.90 -0.38 5.98
CA SER A 89 -1.80 -0.46 7.13
C SER A 89 -3.27 -0.39 6.73
N VAL A 90 -3.58 0.52 5.79
CA VAL A 90 -4.95 0.69 5.30
C VAL A 90 -5.37 -0.50 4.43
N PHE A 91 -4.50 -0.97 3.55
CA PHE A 91 -4.80 -2.10 2.68
C PHE A 91 -4.88 -3.41 3.46
N ALA A 92 -4.03 -3.64 4.47
CA ALA A 92 -4.20 -4.77 5.38
C ALA A 92 -5.56 -4.75 6.09
N ARG A 93 -6.04 -3.57 6.52
CA ARG A 93 -7.37 -3.42 7.12
C ARG A 93 -8.48 -3.77 6.13
N ILE A 94 -8.37 -3.31 4.88
CA ILE A 94 -9.35 -3.64 3.83
C ILE A 94 -9.29 -5.12 3.48
N LEU A 95 -8.11 -5.68 3.26
CA LEU A 95 -7.89 -7.09 2.96
C LEU A 95 -8.47 -7.96 4.06
N ARG A 96 -8.32 -7.64 5.35
CA ARG A 96 -8.96 -8.43 6.43
C ARG A 96 -10.49 -8.44 6.38
N ILE A 97 -11.11 -7.44 5.76
CA ILE A 97 -12.57 -7.38 5.56
C ILE A 97 -12.96 -8.22 4.33
N GLU A 98 -12.16 -8.16 3.26
CA GLU A 98 -12.52 -8.69 1.94
C GLU A 98 -11.77 -9.98 1.54
N CYS A 99 -10.88 -10.51 2.39
CA CYS A 99 -9.94 -11.60 2.06
C CYS A 99 -10.61 -12.89 1.58
N GLU A 100 -11.84 -13.15 2.02
CA GLU A 100 -12.61 -14.32 1.60
C GLU A 100 -12.80 -14.35 0.08
N ARG A 101 -12.87 -13.18 -0.59
CA ARG A 101 -12.98 -13.06 -2.05
C ARG A 101 -11.77 -13.61 -2.80
N ILE A 102 -10.60 -13.58 -2.16
CA ILE A 102 -9.34 -14.10 -2.68
C ILE A 102 -8.89 -15.35 -1.95
N ASN A 103 -9.82 -16.02 -1.26
CA ASN A 103 -9.62 -17.30 -0.57
C ASN A 103 -8.56 -17.26 0.56
N TYR A 104 -8.41 -16.11 1.23
CA TYR A 104 -7.56 -15.97 2.40
C TYR A 104 -8.38 -15.95 3.70
N PRO A 105 -7.83 -16.48 4.81
CA PRO A 105 -8.47 -16.37 6.11
C PRO A 105 -8.40 -14.92 6.64
N ARG A 106 -9.39 -14.49 7.43
CA ARG A 106 -9.43 -13.12 8.00
C ARG A 106 -8.25 -12.79 8.91
N ASN A 107 -7.64 -13.81 9.50
CA ASN A 107 -6.48 -13.72 10.38
C ASN A 107 -5.18 -14.12 9.66
N PHE A 108 -5.07 -13.84 8.35
CA PHE A 108 -3.83 -14.11 7.62
C PHE A 108 -2.62 -13.47 8.29
N THR A 109 -1.50 -14.19 8.24
CA THR A 109 -0.22 -13.72 8.78
C THR A 109 0.44 -12.79 7.77
N ILE A 110 1.04 -11.71 8.25
CA ILE A 110 1.87 -10.84 7.42
C ILE A 110 3.32 -11.22 7.67
N TYR A 111 3.99 -11.76 6.66
CA TYR A 111 5.40 -12.09 6.72
C TYR A 111 6.24 -10.83 6.67
N ASP A 112 7.21 -10.76 7.58
CA ASP A 112 8.27 -9.77 7.49
C ASP A 112 9.36 -10.23 6.50
N THR A 113 10.42 -9.42 6.40
CA THR A 113 11.56 -9.70 5.53
C THR A 113 12.29 -10.99 5.92
N GLN A 114 12.39 -11.29 7.21
CA GLN A 114 13.08 -12.47 7.70
C GLN A 114 12.24 -13.73 7.45
N ASP A 115 10.94 -13.69 7.71
CA ASP A 115 10.01 -14.78 7.40
C ASP A 115 10.07 -15.15 5.92
N SER A 116 9.94 -14.13 5.05
CA SER A 116 9.99 -14.28 3.59
C SER A 116 11.31 -14.92 3.14
N ARG A 117 12.45 -14.44 3.66
CA ARG A 117 13.78 -15.00 3.33
C ARG A 117 13.96 -16.43 3.82
N SER A 118 13.39 -16.75 4.98
CA SER A 118 13.49 -18.09 5.56
C SER A 118 12.72 -19.09 4.71
N LEU A 119 11.49 -18.73 4.30
CA LEU A 119 10.71 -19.53 3.35
C LEU A 119 11.41 -19.71 2.01
N LEU A 120 11.98 -18.64 1.44
CA LEU A 120 12.74 -18.72 0.18
C LEU A 120 13.96 -19.63 0.29
N LYS A 121 14.70 -19.56 1.41
CA LYS A 121 15.83 -20.46 1.67
C LYS A 121 15.40 -21.93 1.66
N ASP A 122 14.26 -22.24 2.29
CA ASP A 122 13.72 -23.60 2.30
C ASP A 122 13.29 -24.07 0.91
N ILE A 123 12.67 -23.19 0.11
CA ILE A 123 12.28 -23.50 -1.27
C ILE A 123 13.51 -23.80 -2.12
N ILE A 124 14.52 -22.92 -2.08
CA ILE A 124 15.76 -23.05 -2.86
C ILE A 124 16.47 -24.35 -2.52
N LYS A 125 16.59 -24.67 -1.22
CA LYS A 125 17.16 -25.93 -0.74
C LYS A 125 16.32 -27.14 -1.18
N GLY A 126 15.00 -27.06 -1.07
CA GLY A 126 14.07 -28.13 -1.45
C GLY A 126 14.09 -28.44 -2.96
N MET A 127 14.40 -27.44 -3.79
CA MET A 127 14.59 -27.59 -5.23
C MET A 127 16.01 -28.06 -5.61
N GLY A 128 16.92 -28.23 -4.64
CA GLY A 128 18.30 -28.64 -4.91
C GLY A 128 19.15 -27.57 -5.61
N LEU A 129 18.79 -26.29 -5.46
CA LEU A 129 19.48 -25.18 -6.11
C LEU A 129 20.63 -24.64 -5.25
N ASP A 130 21.66 -24.11 -5.90
CA ASP A 130 22.83 -23.51 -5.23
C ASP A 130 22.44 -22.19 -4.54
N ASP A 131 22.61 -22.11 -3.22
CA ASP A 131 22.29 -20.95 -2.39
C ASP A 131 23.25 -19.76 -2.58
N LYS A 132 24.40 -19.98 -3.24
CA LYS A 132 25.32 -18.93 -3.66
C LYS A 132 24.84 -18.22 -4.92
N VAL A 133 24.16 -18.96 -5.81
CA VAL A 133 23.56 -18.42 -7.04
C VAL A 133 22.20 -17.81 -6.71
N TYR A 134 21.35 -18.56 -6.03
CA TYR A 134 20.01 -18.15 -5.62
C TYR A 134 20.05 -17.67 -4.16
N LYS A 135 20.71 -16.54 -3.90
CA LYS A 135 20.73 -15.94 -2.56
C LYS A 135 19.31 -15.52 -2.16
N PRO A 136 18.75 -15.94 -1.01
CA PRO A 136 17.36 -15.66 -0.63
C PRO A 136 17.00 -14.17 -0.67
N ALA A 137 17.90 -13.28 -0.25
CA ALA A 137 17.67 -11.84 -0.31
C ALA A 137 17.59 -11.30 -1.75
N GLY A 138 18.39 -11.84 -2.68
CA GLY A 138 18.36 -11.46 -4.09
C GLY A 138 17.11 -11.97 -4.79
N VAL A 139 16.70 -13.21 -4.48
CA VAL A 139 15.43 -13.79 -4.98
C VAL A 139 14.24 -12.99 -4.45
N GLN A 140 14.21 -12.68 -3.14
CA GLN A 140 13.17 -11.86 -2.53
C GLN A 140 13.04 -10.50 -3.23
N SER A 141 14.16 -9.82 -3.49
CA SER A 141 14.18 -8.53 -4.19
C SER A 141 13.59 -8.63 -5.60
N ARG A 142 13.91 -9.71 -6.33
CA ARG A 142 13.35 -9.95 -7.67
C ARG A 142 11.84 -10.20 -7.63
N ILE A 143 11.35 -10.99 -6.68
CA ILE A 143 9.92 -11.22 -6.45
C ILE A 143 9.21 -9.92 -6.05
N SER A 144 9.79 -9.16 -5.13
CA SER A 144 9.27 -7.86 -4.70
C SER A 144 9.13 -6.90 -5.87
N SER A 145 10.15 -6.83 -6.75
CA SER A 145 10.09 -6.03 -7.97
C SER A 145 8.96 -6.49 -8.90
N ALA A 146 8.73 -7.79 -9.07
CA ALA A 146 7.62 -8.30 -9.86
C ALA A 146 6.26 -7.87 -9.28
N LYS A 147 6.04 -8.05 -7.96
CA LYS A 147 4.80 -7.65 -7.28
C LYS A 147 4.53 -6.15 -7.38
N ASN A 148 5.57 -5.33 -7.21
CA ASN A 148 5.48 -3.87 -7.35
C ASN A 148 5.18 -3.42 -8.79
N ASN A 149 5.49 -4.25 -9.79
CA ASN A 149 5.06 -4.06 -11.19
C ASN A 149 3.73 -4.77 -11.51
N LEU A 150 3.00 -5.24 -10.49
CA LEU A 150 1.72 -5.94 -10.61
C LEU A 150 1.79 -7.28 -11.38
N ILE A 151 2.91 -7.99 -11.26
CA ILE A 151 3.16 -9.28 -11.91
C ILE A 151 3.10 -10.41 -10.86
N ASP A 152 2.11 -11.30 -10.97
CA ASP A 152 2.06 -12.54 -10.17
C ASP A 152 3.02 -13.62 -10.72
N ALA A 153 3.14 -14.74 -10.00
CA ALA A 153 4.02 -15.82 -10.42
C ALA A 153 3.66 -16.40 -11.80
N ARG A 154 2.38 -16.43 -12.17
CA ARG A 154 1.95 -16.93 -13.47
C ARG A 154 2.38 -15.99 -14.59
N ALA A 155 2.04 -14.71 -14.49
CA ALA A 155 2.43 -13.68 -15.45
C ALA A 155 3.96 -13.58 -15.54
N TYR A 156 4.67 -13.74 -14.42
CA TYR A 156 6.14 -13.78 -14.39
C TYR A 156 6.71 -14.91 -15.25
N ALA A 157 6.13 -16.12 -15.16
CA ALA A 157 6.55 -17.28 -15.95
C ALA A 157 6.27 -17.13 -17.47
N GLU A 158 5.25 -16.35 -17.81
CA GLU A 158 4.85 -16.02 -19.19
C GLU A 158 5.62 -14.80 -19.76
N HIS A 159 6.29 -14.01 -18.91
CA HIS A 159 6.98 -12.77 -19.32
C HIS A 159 8.37 -13.05 -19.93
N ALA A 160 8.45 -13.02 -21.26
CA ALA A 160 9.65 -13.41 -22.01
C ALA A 160 10.91 -12.58 -21.65
N GLU A 161 10.78 -11.26 -21.51
CA GLU A 161 11.92 -10.37 -21.22
C GLU A 161 12.53 -10.66 -19.83
N ILE A 162 11.68 -10.68 -18.79
CA ILE A 162 12.08 -10.99 -17.41
C ILE A 162 12.80 -12.35 -17.35
N ARG A 163 12.26 -13.37 -18.02
CA ARG A 163 12.88 -14.70 -18.06
C ARG A 163 14.21 -14.72 -18.82
N SER A 164 14.32 -13.96 -19.91
CA SER A 164 15.58 -13.82 -20.64
C SER A 164 16.64 -13.16 -19.77
N GLU A 165 16.31 -12.11 -19.03
CA GLU A 165 17.22 -11.47 -18.07
C GLU A 165 17.65 -12.44 -16.96
N ASP A 166 16.70 -13.20 -16.40
CA ASP A 166 16.97 -14.18 -15.36
C ASP A 166 17.94 -15.26 -15.87
N GLN A 167 17.72 -15.78 -17.07
CA GLN A 167 18.60 -16.75 -17.73
C GLN A 167 19.99 -16.18 -18.00
N GLN A 168 20.09 -14.95 -18.53
CA GLN A 168 21.37 -14.28 -18.77
C GLN A 168 22.14 -14.01 -17.46
N SER A 169 21.42 -13.76 -16.36
CA SER A 169 22.01 -13.61 -15.02
C SER A 169 22.32 -14.95 -14.33
N GLY A 170 22.18 -16.08 -15.02
CA GLY A 170 22.47 -17.41 -14.49
C GLY A 170 21.43 -17.93 -13.48
N ARG A 171 20.23 -17.35 -13.46
CA ARG A 171 19.15 -17.67 -12.51
C ARG A 171 17.84 -18.10 -13.19
N PRO A 172 17.85 -19.08 -14.14
CA PRO A 172 16.67 -19.44 -14.92
C PRO A 172 15.48 -19.98 -14.08
N MET A 173 15.72 -20.44 -12.85
CA MET A 173 14.69 -21.04 -12.00
C MET A 173 13.87 -20.01 -11.18
N LEU A 174 14.04 -18.71 -11.41
CA LEU A 174 13.36 -17.67 -10.63
C LEU A 174 11.83 -17.73 -10.74
N ALA A 175 11.30 -18.05 -11.93
CA ALA A 175 9.87 -18.23 -12.13
C ALA A 175 9.30 -19.38 -11.28
N ASP A 176 9.99 -20.52 -11.27
CA ASP A 176 9.59 -21.69 -10.46
C ASP A 176 9.68 -21.40 -8.96
N ILE A 177 10.74 -20.70 -8.51
CA ILE A 177 10.89 -20.29 -7.12
C ILE A 177 9.75 -19.34 -6.72
N TYR A 178 9.39 -18.37 -7.55
CA TYR A 178 8.29 -17.45 -7.27
C TYR A 178 6.96 -18.19 -7.19
N ALA A 179 6.68 -19.11 -8.12
CA ALA A 179 5.48 -19.93 -8.08
C ALA A 179 5.38 -20.76 -6.78
N GLN A 180 6.47 -21.41 -6.37
CA GLN A 180 6.50 -22.16 -5.11
C GLN A 180 6.34 -21.26 -3.88
N TYR A 181 6.93 -20.06 -3.92
CA TYR A 181 6.81 -19.09 -2.84
C TYR A 181 5.36 -18.63 -2.66
N GLU A 182 4.69 -18.23 -3.74
CA GLU A 182 3.29 -17.80 -3.68
C GLU A 182 2.37 -18.94 -3.20
N ILE A 183 2.56 -20.17 -3.70
CA ILE A 183 1.79 -21.35 -3.26
C ILE A 183 1.98 -21.61 -1.76
N ARG A 184 3.22 -21.56 -1.26
CA ARG A 184 3.51 -21.83 0.16
C ARG A 184 3.00 -20.72 1.06
N CYS A 185 3.09 -19.45 0.67
CA CYS A 185 2.47 -18.34 1.38
C CYS A 185 0.94 -18.53 1.45
N PHE A 186 0.29 -18.79 0.32
CA PHE A 186 -1.16 -19.02 0.27
C PHE A 186 -1.59 -20.18 1.18
N ARG A 187 -0.91 -21.34 1.11
CA ARG A 187 -1.22 -22.50 1.96
C ARG A 187 -1.02 -22.23 3.45
N ALA A 188 -0.08 -21.36 3.81
CA ALA A 188 0.15 -20.94 5.19
C ALA A 188 -0.85 -19.86 5.65
N GLY A 189 -1.76 -19.40 4.77
CA GLY A 189 -2.60 -18.25 5.05
C GLY A 189 -1.77 -17.00 5.31
N ALA A 190 -0.68 -16.83 4.57
CA ALA A 190 0.27 -15.74 4.74
C ALA A 190 0.34 -14.84 3.49
N MET A 191 0.52 -13.54 3.73
CA MET A 191 0.83 -12.52 2.74
C MET A 191 2.15 -11.86 3.14
N ASP A 192 3.03 -11.55 2.20
CA ASP A 192 4.14 -10.65 2.50
C ASP A 192 3.73 -9.18 2.37
N PHE A 193 4.67 -8.28 2.59
CA PHE A 193 4.39 -6.84 2.58
C PHE A 193 3.92 -6.35 1.20
N ASP A 194 4.53 -6.84 0.12
CA ASP A 194 4.18 -6.49 -1.25
C ASP A 194 2.82 -7.06 -1.67
N ASP A 195 2.43 -8.23 -1.12
CA ASP A 195 1.09 -8.80 -1.31
C ASP A 195 -0.01 -7.87 -0.82
N LEU A 196 0.23 -7.04 0.20
CA LEU A 196 -0.80 -6.10 0.66
C LEU A 196 -1.18 -5.06 -0.41
N LEU A 197 -0.21 -4.68 -1.26
CA LEU A 197 -0.44 -3.79 -2.40
C LEU A 197 -1.00 -4.59 -3.57
N TYR A 198 -0.33 -5.70 -3.92
CA TYR A 198 -0.69 -6.50 -5.07
C TYR A 198 -2.09 -7.11 -4.96
N LYS A 199 -2.42 -7.75 -3.83
CA LYS A 199 -3.73 -8.38 -3.61
C LYS A 199 -4.85 -7.33 -3.45
N MET A 200 -4.54 -6.12 -2.97
CA MET A 200 -5.50 -5.01 -3.02
C MET A 200 -5.82 -4.61 -4.47
N ASN A 201 -4.81 -4.54 -5.35
CA ASN A 201 -5.03 -4.33 -6.78
C ASN A 201 -5.85 -5.47 -7.40
N VAL A 202 -5.56 -6.73 -7.08
CA VAL A 202 -6.36 -7.89 -7.53
C VAL A 202 -7.82 -7.74 -7.10
N LEU A 203 -8.08 -7.39 -5.84
CA LEU A 203 -9.44 -7.18 -5.35
C LEU A 203 -10.19 -6.10 -6.14
N LEU A 204 -9.56 -4.96 -6.39
CA LEU A 204 -10.22 -3.85 -7.11
C LEU A 204 -10.37 -4.12 -8.61
N ARG A 205 -9.40 -4.81 -9.23
CA ARG A 205 -9.42 -5.13 -10.66
C ARG A 205 -10.43 -6.22 -10.99
N ASP A 206 -10.45 -7.29 -10.20
CA ASP A 206 -11.18 -8.52 -10.53
C ASP A 206 -12.60 -8.55 -9.93
N PHE A 207 -12.90 -7.68 -8.96
CA PHE A 207 -14.22 -7.60 -8.31
C PHE A 207 -14.79 -6.18 -8.44
N PRO A 208 -15.48 -5.87 -9.55
CA PRO A 208 -16.04 -4.53 -9.80
C PRO A 208 -17.03 -4.05 -8.74
N ASP A 209 -17.71 -4.96 -8.04
CA ASP A 209 -18.59 -4.65 -6.91
C ASP A 209 -17.80 -4.05 -5.73
N LEU A 210 -16.62 -4.60 -5.43
CA LEU A 210 -15.73 -4.06 -4.41
C LEU A 210 -15.15 -2.70 -4.82
N LEU A 211 -14.72 -2.57 -6.07
CA LEU A 211 -14.26 -1.28 -6.59
C LEU A 211 -15.36 -0.21 -6.43
N ASN A 212 -16.58 -0.52 -6.86
CA ASN A 212 -17.72 0.37 -6.73
C ASN A 212 -18.02 0.72 -5.26
N LYS A 213 -18.00 -0.26 -4.36
CA LYS A 213 -18.17 -0.05 -2.91
C LYS A 213 -17.15 0.93 -2.34
N TYR A 214 -15.87 0.76 -2.67
CA TYR A 214 -14.80 1.61 -2.15
C TYR A 214 -14.74 2.99 -2.82
N GLN A 215 -15.11 3.11 -4.11
CA GLN A 215 -15.28 4.41 -4.77
C GLN A 215 -16.43 5.22 -4.17
N HIS A 216 -17.56 4.59 -3.84
CA HIS A 216 -18.68 5.27 -3.17
C HIS A 216 -18.34 5.68 -1.74
N ARG A 217 -17.55 4.86 -1.04
CA ARG A 217 -17.05 5.19 0.29
C ARG A 217 -16.06 6.34 0.23
N PHE A 218 -14.93 6.16 -0.47
CA PHE A 218 -13.82 7.10 -0.48
C PHE A 218 -14.02 8.17 -1.56
N ARG A 219 -14.79 9.20 -1.22
CA ARG A 219 -15.04 10.35 -2.10
C ARG A 219 -13.85 11.30 -2.17
N TYR A 220 -13.03 11.34 -1.12
CA TYR A 220 -11.85 12.18 -1.04
C TYR A 220 -10.63 11.30 -0.74
N ILE A 221 -9.68 11.29 -1.67
CA ILE A 221 -8.43 10.53 -1.54
C ILE A 221 -7.27 11.50 -1.53
N LEU A 222 -6.45 11.43 -0.49
CA LEU A 222 -5.28 12.26 -0.29
C LEU A 222 -4.06 11.37 -0.10
N VAL A 223 -3.00 11.66 -0.84
CA VAL A 223 -1.73 10.92 -0.76
C VAL A 223 -0.62 11.91 -0.44
N ASP A 224 0.07 11.69 0.67
CA ASP A 224 1.31 12.39 1.01
C ASP A 224 2.52 11.65 0.43
N GLU A 225 3.60 12.37 0.14
CA GLU A 225 4.84 11.84 -0.46
C GLU A 225 4.60 11.06 -1.78
N TYR A 226 3.90 11.68 -2.74
CA TYR A 226 3.50 11.04 -4.01
C TYR A 226 4.68 10.75 -4.96
N GLN A 227 5.83 11.38 -4.77
CA GLN A 227 7.03 11.18 -5.59
C GLN A 227 7.73 9.85 -5.32
#